data_AF-A0A929ZFV3-F1
#
_entry.id   AF-A0A929ZFV3-F1
#
_cell.length_a   1.000
_cell.length_b   1.000
_cell.length_c   1.000
_cell.angle_alpha   90.00
_cell.angle_beta   90.00
_cell.angle_gamma   90.00
#
_symmetry.space_group_name_H-M   'P 1'
#
loop_
_entity.id
_entity.type
_entity.pdbx_description
1 polymer ?
#
loop_
_entity_poly.entity_id
_entity_poly.type
_entity_poly.pdbx_seq_one_letter_code
_entity_poly.pdbx_strand_id
1 'polypeptide(L)' 'FASSLAYFDQIRAARLPAALIQGQRDFFGSHTYHRVDKEGVFHTLWAAPGRPEEQWS' A
#
# COMPACT_ATOMS: atom_id res chain seq x y z
N PHE A 1 -15.52 7.53 -23.23
CA PHE A 1 -15.13 8.87 -22.75
C PHE A 1 -14.69 8.84 -21.29
N ALA A 2 -15.55 8.46 -20.34
CA ALA A 2 -15.23 8.45 -18.89
C ALA A 2 -13.99 7.62 -18.53
N SER A 3 -13.83 6.42 -19.09
CA SER A 3 -12.66 5.56 -18.84
C SER A 3 -11.35 6.17 -19.34
N SER A 4 -11.36 6.82 -20.51
CA SER A 4 -10.19 7.49 -21.09
C SER A 4 -9.72 8.66 -20.22
N LEU A 5 -10.65 9.47 -19.70
CA LEU A 5 -10.35 10.56 -18.78
C LEU A 5 -9.80 10.02 -17.44
N ALA A 6 -10.46 9.03 -16.85
CA ALA A 6 -10.02 8.41 -15.61
C ALA A 6 -8.62 7.79 -15.73
N TYR A 7 -8.31 7.17 -16.87
CA TYR A 7 -6.98 6.63 -17.16
C TYR A 7 -5.91 7.73 -17.24
N PHE A 8 -6.20 8.81 -17.96
CA PHE A 8 -5.29 9.95 -18.04
C PHE A 8 -5.04 10.59 -16.66
N ASP A 9 -6.10 10.77 -15.86
CA ASP A 9 -6.00 11.28 -14.51
C ASP A 9 -5.18 10.37 -13.58
N GLN A 10 -5.27 9.05 -13.76
CA GLN A 10 -4.45 8.10 -13.01
C GLN A 10 -2.98 8.17 -13.39
N ILE A 11 -2.64 8.25 -14.70
CA ILE A 11 -1.24 8.30 -15.15
C ILE A 11 -0.53 9.56 -14.65
N ARG A 12 -1.21 10.71 -14.66
CA ARG A 12 -0.59 11.98 -14.27
C ARG A 12 -0.55 12.21 -12.75
N ALA A 13 -1.23 11.37 -11.97
CA ALA A 13 -1.28 11.53 -10.52
C ALA A 13 0.06 11.11 -9.87
N ALA A 14 0.67 11.99 -9.10
CA ALA A 14 1.89 11.67 -8.34
C ALA A 14 1.67 10.60 -7.26
N ARG A 15 0.44 10.45 -6.76
CA ARG A 15 0.07 9.44 -5.77
C ARG A 15 -1.33 8.92 -6.01
N LEU A 16 -1.46 7.60 -6.08
CA LEU A 16 -2.72 6.88 -6.23
C LEU A 16 -3.22 6.35 -4.87
N PRO A 17 -4.52 6.05 -4.75
CA PRO A 17 -5.08 5.37 -3.57
C PRO A 17 -4.62 3.91 -3.42
N ALA A 18 -3.68 3.44 -4.26
CA ALA A 18 -3.12 2.08 -4.23
C ALA A 18 -2.51 1.69 -2.86
N ALA A 19 -2.10 2.65 -2.04
CA ALA A 19 -1.64 2.39 -0.67
C ALA A 19 -2.71 1.68 0.20
N LEU A 20 -4.00 1.96 -0.01
CA LEU A 20 -5.08 1.27 0.68
C LEU A 20 -5.15 -0.20 0.27
N ILE A 21 -5.00 -0.47 -1.03
CA ILE A 21 -4.98 -1.85 -1.56
C ILE A 21 -3.78 -2.61 -0.99
N GLN A 22 -2.60 -1.96 -0.90
CA GLN A 22 -1.44 -2.58 -0.26
C GLN A 22 -1.70 -2.92 1.21
N GLY A 23 -2.28 -2.00 1.98
CA GLY A 23 -2.68 -2.26 3.36
C GLY A 23 -3.69 -3.40 3.50
N GLN A 24 -4.67 -3.49 2.60
CA GLN A 24 -5.64 -4.60 2.58
C GLN A 24 -4.98 -5.94 2.24
N ARG A 25 -4.09 -5.97 1.25
CA ARG A 25 -3.33 -7.18 0.88
C ARG A 25 -2.47 -7.67 2.03
N ASP A 26 -1.84 -6.75 2.76
CA ASP A 26 -1.06 -7.07 3.94
C ASP A 26 -1.94 -7.55 5.11
N PHE A 27 -3.08 -6.88 5.34
CA PHE A 27 -4.03 -7.22 6.40
C PHE A 27 -4.62 -8.62 6.25
N PHE A 28 -5.10 -8.98 5.06
CA PHE A 28 -5.78 -10.26 4.85
C PHE A 28 -4.84 -11.40 4.44
N GLY A 29 -3.64 -11.10 3.94
CA GLY A 29 -2.80 -12.10 3.28
C GLY A 29 -1.30 -12.02 3.60
N SER A 30 -0.87 -11.17 4.54
CA SER A 30 0.55 -10.97 4.87
C SER A 30 1.43 -10.73 3.64
N HIS A 31 0.88 -10.03 2.64
CA HIS A 31 1.55 -9.78 1.37
C HIS A 31 2.62 -8.70 1.43
N THR A 32 2.81 -8.05 2.58
CA THR A 32 3.76 -6.96 2.80
C THR A 32 3.50 -5.73 1.93
N TYR A 33 4.25 -4.65 2.16
CA TYR A 33 4.26 -3.44 1.35
C TYR A 33 5.57 -2.67 1.49
N HIS A 34 5.78 -1.67 0.63
CA HIS A 34 6.89 -0.72 0.75
C HIS A 34 6.42 0.61 1.31
N ARG A 35 7.33 1.29 2.01
CA ARG A 35 7.13 2.65 2.51
C ARG A 35 7.72 3.67 1.56
N VAL A 36 7.22 4.90 1.63
CA VAL A 36 7.69 6.02 0.81
C VAL A 36 8.82 6.80 1.47
N ASP A 37 9.03 6.58 2.77
CA ASP A 37 10.00 7.30 3.60
C ASP A 37 11.16 6.42 4.08
N LYS A 38 11.09 5.11 3.85
CA LYS A 38 12.10 4.14 4.30
C LYS A 38 12.20 2.97 3.32
N GLU A 39 13.43 2.56 3.04
CA GLU A 39 13.72 1.35 2.26
C GLU A 39 13.44 0.08 3.07
N GLY A 40 13.04 -0.99 2.36
CA GLY A 40 12.72 -2.29 2.94
C GLY A 40 11.30 -2.76 2.59
N VAL A 41 10.99 -3.99 2.97
CA VAL A 41 9.66 -4.60 2.89
C VAL A 41 9.04 -4.59 4.29
N PHE A 42 7.77 -4.24 4.42
CA PHE A 42 7.12 -4.05 5.72
C PHE A 42 5.86 -4.90 5.83
N HIS A 43 5.66 -5.49 7.01
CA HIS A 43 4.43 -6.18 7.40
C HIS A 43 3.90 -5.55 8.69
N THR A 44 2.63 -5.16 8.72
CA THR A 44 2.00 -4.69 9.96
C THR A 44 1.38 -5.86 10.69
N LEU A 45 1.65 -6.02 11.99
CA LEU A 45 0.98 -7.00 12.83
C LEU A 45 -0.43 -6.52 13.20
N TRP A 46 -1.36 -6.61 12.25
CA TRP A 46 -2.69 -5.99 12.34
C TRP A 46 -3.56 -6.48 13.51
N ALA A 47 -3.37 -7.72 13.95
CA ALA A 47 -4.08 -8.32 15.08
C ALA A 47 -3.44 -8.03 16.44
N ALA A 48 -2.23 -7.47 16.47
CA ALA A 48 -1.52 -7.17 17.71
C ALA A 48 -1.93 -5.81 18.29
N PRO A 49 -1.98 -5.66 19.63
CA PRO A 49 -2.14 -4.35 20.27
C PRO A 49 -1.08 -3.36 19.77
N GLY A 50 -1.52 -2.15 19.41
CA GLY A 50 -0.61 -1.11 18.89
C GLY A 50 -0.14 -1.33 17.45
N ARG A 51 -0.47 -2.47 16.81
CA ARG A 51 -0.16 -2.79 15.41
C ARG A 51 1.30 -2.45 15.01
N PRO A 52 2.29 -3.02 15.72
CA PRO A 52 3.69 -2.79 15.37
C PRO A 52 3.97 -3.25 13.93
N GLU A 53 4.93 -2.59 13.29
CA GLU A 53 5.38 -2.88 11.92
C GLU A 53 6.73 -3.60 11.98
N GLU A 54 6.81 -4.73 11.29
CA GLU A 54 8.04 -5.49 11.11
C GLU A 54 8.67 -5.12 9.77
N GLN A 55 9.99 -4.90 9.77
CA GLN A 55 10.77 -4.79 8.54
C GLN A 55 11.29 -6.18 8.15
N TRP A 56 10.82 -6.67 7.01
CA TRP A 56 11.30 -7.87 6.35
C TRP A 56 12.43 -7.49 5.37
N SER A 57 13.09 -8.50 4.78
CA SER A 57 14.28 -8.35 3.91
C SER A 57 14.13 -7.27 2.84
#